data_AF-A0A448XYL6-F1
#
_entry.id   AF-A0A448XYL6-F1
#
_cell.length_a   1.000
_cell.length_b   1.000
_cell.length_c   1.000
_cell.angle_alpha   90.00
_cell.angle_beta   90.00
_cell.angle_gamma   90.00
#
_symmetry.space_group_name_H-M   'P 1'
#
loop_
_entity.id
_entity.type
_entity.pdbx_description
1 polymer ?
#
loop_
_entity_poly.entity_id
_entity_poly.type
_entity_poly.pdbx_seq_one_letter_code
_entity_poly.pdbx_strand_id
1 'polypeptide(L)'
;MLQMESPALDAISTKNLNSMPEVLALKKLLQSLAMLDAIMSPEWDERFYSFNSNWGDNEQMGSMKNGCGDDFFVLFNQDGCFVKGFDHESAMSSWSTDG
;
A
#
# COMPACT_ATOMS: atom_id res chain seq x y z
N MET A 1 -3.41 -18.55 -30.77
CA MET A 1 -3.28 -17.24 -30.13
C MET A 1 -2.29 -17.42 -28.99
N LEU A 2 -1.11 -16.82 -29.12
CA LEU A 2 0.06 -17.07 -28.28
C LEU A 2 -0.26 -16.80 -26.81
N GLN A 3 -0.08 -17.81 -25.95
CA GLN A 3 0.06 -17.60 -24.51
C GLN A 3 1.35 -16.79 -24.34
N MET A 4 1.23 -15.51 -24.02
CA MET A 4 2.35 -14.76 -23.46
C MET A 4 2.57 -15.34 -22.06
N GLU A 5 3.57 -16.20 -21.92
CA GLU A 5 4.06 -16.61 -20.61
C GLU A 5 4.44 -15.34 -19.86
N SER A 6 3.65 -14.99 -18.83
CA SER A 6 4.05 -13.96 -17.89
C SER A 6 5.38 -14.41 -17.30
N PRO A 7 6.47 -13.63 -17.42
CA PRO A 7 7.70 -13.98 -16.74
C PRO A 7 7.31 -14.07 -15.28
N ALA A 8 7.49 -15.25 -14.69
CA ALA A 8 7.30 -15.42 -13.26
C ALA A 8 8.25 -14.43 -12.60
N LEU A 9 7.74 -13.26 -12.22
CA LEU A 9 8.35 -12.37 -11.26
C LEU A 9 8.71 -13.29 -10.10
N ASP A 10 9.99 -13.40 -9.75
CA ASP A 10 10.47 -14.24 -8.65
C ASP A 10 9.48 -14.18 -7.49
N ALA A 11 8.67 -15.23 -7.35
CA ALA A 11 7.41 -15.13 -6.61
C ALA A 11 7.69 -14.64 -5.18
N ILE A 12 6.98 -13.60 -4.75
CA ILE A 12 7.12 -13.05 -3.40
C ILE A 12 6.93 -14.21 -2.42
N SER A 13 7.94 -14.46 -1.59
CA SER A 13 8.00 -15.62 -0.71
C SER A 13 8.22 -15.19 0.73
N THR A 14 7.48 -15.80 1.66
CA THR A 14 7.69 -15.61 3.10
C THR A 14 8.90 -16.38 3.63
N LYS A 15 9.50 -17.25 2.80
CA LYS A 15 10.69 -18.06 3.15
C LYS A 15 11.97 -17.56 2.48
N ASN A 16 11.84 -16.84 1.36
CA ASN A 16 12.95 -16.25 0.63
C ASN A 16 12.60 -14.80 0.31
N LEU A 17 13.24 -13.87 1.02
CA LEU A 17 12.93 -12.44 0.94
C LEU A 17 13.78 -11.72 -0.13
N ASN A 18 14.60 -12.42 -0.90
CA ASN A 18 15.51 -11.78 -1.87
C ASN A 18 14.77 -11.06 -3.00
N SER A 19 13.53 -11.47 -3.31
CA SER A 19 12.68 -10.81 -4.30
C SER A 19 11.82 -9.69 -3.71
N MET A 20 11.91 -9.41 -2.41
CA MET A 20 11.16 -8.30 -1.81
C MET A 20 11.73 -6.96 -2.29
N PRO A 21 10.86 -6.00 -2.62
CA PRO A 21 11.27 -4.65 -2.97
C PRO A 21 11.89 -3.95 -1.76
N GLU A 22 12.82 -3.02 -2.01
CA GLU A 22 13.40 -2.22 -0.92
C GLU A 22 12.36 -1.29 -0.28
N VAL A 23 12.44 -1.19 1.05
CA VAL A 23 11.60 -0.29 1.86
C VAL A 23 11.69 1.16 1.38
N LEU A 24 12.88 1.62 0.99
CA LEU A 24 13.07 2.99 0.51
C LEU A 24 12.37 3.23 -0.84
N ALA A 25 12.34 2.23 -1.72
CA ALA A 25 11.64 2.31 -3.00
C ALA A 25 10.12 2.40 -2.77
N LEU A 26 9.58 1.56 -1.86
CA LEU A 26 8.17 1.63 -1.46
C LEU A 26 7.82 3.00 -0.87
N LYS A 27 8.66 3.54 0.01
CA LYS A 27 8.44 4.86 0.61
C LYS A 27 8.39 5.97 -0.45
N LYS A 28 9.35 5.99 -1.38
CA LYS A 28 9.39 6.96 -2.46
C LYS A 28 8.15 6.87 -3.35
N LEU A 29 7.70 5.65 -3.65
CA LEU A 29 6.50 5.42 -4.44
C LEU A 29 5.25 6.01 -3.75
N LEU A 30 5.06 5.74 -2.46
CA LEU A 30 3.91 6.28 -1.70
C LEU A 30 3.97 7.80 -1.60
N GLN A 31 5.16 8.39 -1.45
CA GLN A 31 5.32 9.85 -1.49
C GLN A 31 4.92 10.42 -2.86
N SER A 32 5.33 9.78 -3.96
CA SER A 32 4.96 10.21 -5.30
C SER A 32 3.46 10.12 -5.55
N LEU A 33 2.80 9.03 -5.13
CA LEU A 33 1.35 8.86 -5.26
C LEU A 33 0.58 9.89 -4.43
N ALA A 34 0.96 10.08 -3.16
CA ALA A 34 0.31 11.08 -2.32
C ALA A 34 0.50 12.51 -2.85
N MET A 35 1.68 12.83 -3.39
CA MET A 35 1.93 14.14 -4.00
C MET A 35 1.10 14.33 -5.28
N LEU A 36 1.00 13.28 -6.12
CA LEU A 36 0.17 13.32 -7.32
C LEU A 36 -1.31 13.54 -6.97
N ASP A 37 -1.84 12.80 -5.99
CA ASP A 37 -3.21 12.97 -5.52
C ASP A 37 -3.46 14.37 -4.97
N ALA A 38 -2.51 14.93 -4.21
CA ALA A 38 -2.62 16.30 -3.70
C ALA A 38 -2.61 17.37 -4.81
N ILE A 39 -1.98 17.10 -5.96
CA ILE A 39 -1.99 17.98 -7.14
C ILE A 39 -3.32 17.86 -7.88
N MET A 40 -3.82 16.63 -8.06
CA MET A 40 -5.03 16.34 -8.83
C MET A 40 -6.31 16.72 -8.08
N SER A 41 -6.32 16.54 -6.76
CA SER A 41 -7.47 16.76 -5.88
C SER A 41 -7.07 17.70 -4.73
N PRO A 42 -7.34 19.01 -4.86
CA PRO A 42 -7.07 19.98 -3.80
C PRO A 42 -7.82 19.64 -2.51
N GLU A 43 -9.04 19.13 -2.63
CA GLU A 43 -9.86 18.70 -1.50
C GLU A 43 -9.33 17.40 -0.89
N TRP A 44 -9.24 17.35 0.43
CA TRP A 44 -8.61 16.24 1.15
C TRP A 44 -9.40 14.94 1.02
N ASP A 45 -10.72 15.01 1.06
CA ASP A 45 -11.59 13.83 1.13
C ASP A 45 -11.66 13.04 -0.18
N GLU A 46 -11.22 13.64 -1.30
CA GLU A 46 -11.19 13.00 -2.61
C GLU A 46 -9.87 12.27 -2.90
N ARG A 47 -8.87 12.39 -2.02
CA ARG A 47 -7.54 11.80 -2.21
C ARG A 47 -7.56 10.32 -1.82
N PHE A 48 -7.00 9.48 -2.69
CA PHE A 48 -6.88 8.05 -2.43
C PHE A 48 -5.65 7.79 -1.58
N TYR A 49 -4.52 8.40 -1.94
CA TYR A 49 -3.24 8.27 -1.28
C TYR A 49 -2.93 9.46 -0.38
N SER A 50 -2.30 9.18 0.74
CA SER A 50 -1.81 10.20 1.68
C SER A 50 -0.48 9.78 2.28
N PHE A 51 0.36 10.76 2.59
CA PHE A 51 1.65 10.51 3.23
C PHE A 51 1.90 11.55 4.33
N ASN A 52 2.09 11.09 5.56
CA ASN A 52 2.45 11.91 6.70
C ASN A 52 3.91 11.63 7.09
N SER A 53 4.80 12.58 6.84
CA SER A 53 6.22 12.49 7.20
C SER A 53 6.51 12.75 8.68
N ASN A 54 5.52 13.18 9.45
CA ASN A 54 5.62 13.50 10.87
C ASN A 54 4.50 12.77 11.63
N TRP A 55 4.38 11.46 11.39
CA TRP A 55 3.37 10.62 12.02
C TRP A 55 3.67 10.40 13.51
N GLY A 56 4.95 10.20 13.82
CA GLY A 56 5.45 10.00 15.19
C GLY A 56 6.96 10.23 15.25
N ASP A 57 7.57 9.92 16.40
CA ASP A 57 9.01 10.11 16.61
C ASP A 57 9.83 9.21 15.68
N ASN A 58 10.43 9.82 14.66
CA ASN A 58 11.14 9.11 13.57
C ASN A 58 10.25 8.16 12.77
N GLU A 59 8.93 8.39 12.76
CA GLU A 59 7.96 7.56 12.05
C GLU A 59 7.26 8.34 10.93
N GLN A 60 7.04 7.64 9.82
CA GLN A 60 6.32 8.17 8.66
C GLN A 60 5.24 7.17 8.26
N MET A 61 4.12 7.66 7.76
CA MET A 61 3.00 6.81 7.36
C MET A 61 2.52 7.15 5.96
N GLY A 62 2.50 6.14 5.09
CA GLY A 62 1.74 6.18 3.84
C GLY A 62 0.43 5.42 4.02
N SER A 63 -0.66 5.90 3.43
CA SER A 63 -1.95 5.23 3.47
C SER A 63 -2.67 5.35 2.14
N MET A 64 -3.54 4.38 1.87
CA MET A 64 -4.52 4.45 0.78
C MET A 64 -5.89 4.08 1.32
N LYS A 65 -6.92 4.75 0.82
CA LYS A 65 -8.33 4.36 0.98
C LYS A 65 -9.04 4.63 -0.34
N ASN A 66 -9.83 3.69 -0.81
CA ASN A 66 -10.56 3.85 -2.08
C ASN A 66 -11.98 4.44 -1.92
N GLY A 67 -12.41 4.67 -0.67
CA GLY A 67 -13.77 5.15 -0.35
C GLY A 67 -14.85 4.06 -0.41
N CYS A 68 -14.49 2.83 -0.78
CA CYS A 68 -15.39 1.69 -0.97
C CYS A 68 -15.13 0.54 0.02
N GLY A 69 -14.30 0.75 1.03
CA GLY A 69 -14.03 -0.22 2.09
C GLY A 69 -12.65 -0.87 2.04
N ASP A 70 -11.85 -0.62 1.00
CA ASP A 70 -10.47 -1.09 0.95
C ASP A 70 -9.51 -0.02 1.47
N ASP A 71 -8.56 -0.46 2.28
CA ASP A 71 -7.53 0.40 2.81
C ASP A 71 -6.21 -0.32 3.04
N PHE A 72 -5.14 0.47 3.05
CA PHE A 72 -3.89 0.02 3.64
C PHE A 72 -3.15 1.15 4.34
N PHE A 73 -2.29 0.77 5.26
CA PHE A 73 -1.37 1.62 5.99
C PHE A 73 0.03 1.01 5.93
N VAL A 74 1.03 1.86 5.67
CA VAL A 74 2.43 1.51 5.71
C VAL A 74 3.15 2.45 6.66
N LEU A 75 3.62 1.91 7.78
CA LEU A 75 4.45 2.62 8.74
C LEU A 75 5.93 2.41 8.38
N PHE A 76 6.71 3.48 8.38
CA PHE A 76 8.16 3.47 8.14
C PHE A 76 8.89 4.00 9.38
N ASN A 77 9.94 3.30 9.79
CA ASN A 77 10.84 3.74 10.85
C ASN A 77 12.29 3.30 10.53
N GLN A 78 13.19 3.39 11.52
CA GLN A 78 14.60 3.00 11.35
C GLN A 78 14.80 1.49 11.16
N ASP A 79 13.88 0.67 11.66
CA ASP A 79 13.95 -0.79 11.60
C ASP A 79 13.35 -1.36 10.30
N GLY A 80 12.63 -0.55 9.53
CA GLY A 80 12.08 -0.94 8.23
C GLY A 80 10.67 -0.41 8.01
N CYS A 81 9.77 -1.29 7.57
CA CYS A 81 8.36 -0.96 7.40
C CYS A 81 7.41 -2.06 7.88
N PHE A 82 6.25 -1.62 8.35
CA PHE A 82 5.11 -2.47 8.68
C PHE A 82 3.94 -2.12 7.77
N VAL A 83 3.30 -3.14 7.18
CA VAL A 83 2.15 -2.98 6.29
C VAL A 83 0.94 -3.65 6.92
N LYS A 84 -0.17 -2.90 7.00
CA LYS A 84 -1.51 -3.41 7.32
C LYS A 84 -2.41 -3.12 6.13
N GLY A 85 -3.02 -4.14 5.55
CA GLY A 85 -4.00 -3.99 4.47
C GLY A 85 -5.32 -4.65 4.85
N PHE A 86 -6.40 -4.11 4.31
CA PHE A 86 -7.74 -4.66 4.36
C PHE A 86 -8.36 -4.61 2.97
N ASP A 87 -8.88 -5.77 2.55
CA ASP A 87 -9.58 -5.96 1.29
C ASP A 87 -10.99 -6.41 1.64
N HIS A 88 -11.96 -5.53 1.36
CA HIS A 88 -13.35 -5.70 1.68
C HIS A 88 -13.98 -6.87 0.93
N GLU A 89 -13.56 -7.07 -0.32
CA GLU A 89 -14.05 -8.12 -1.22
C GLU A 89 -13.35 -9.47 -1.00
N SER A 90 -12.37 -9.53 -0.09
CA SER A 90 -11.65 -10.76 0.21
C SER A 90 -12.59 -11.85 0.74
N ALA A 91 -12.38 -13.10 0.30
CA ALA A 91 -13.07 -14.27 0.86
C ALA A 91 -12.80 -14.47 2.37
N MET A 92 -11.77 -13.81 2.92
CA MET A 92 -11.44 -13.82 4.33
C MET A 92 -12.14 -12.69 5.11
N SER A 93 -12.85 -11.78 4.44
CA SER A 93 -13.55 -10.68 5.08
C SER A 93 -14.81 -11.21 5.78
N SER A 94 -15.04 -10.76 7.02
CA SER A 94 -16.27 -11.09 7.74
C SER A 94 -17.50 -10.40 7.14
N TRP A 95 -17.29 -9.39 6.29
CA TRP A 95 -18.35 -8.58 5.71
C TRP A 95 -19.28 -9.36 4.78
N SER A 96 -18.76 -10.34 4.05
CA SER A 96 -19.59 -11.22 3.20
C SER A 96 -20.38 -12.27 4.00
N THR A 97 -20.17 -12.37 5.32
CA THR A 97 -20.74 -13.44 6.17
C THR A 97 -21.97 -12.98 6.96
N ASP A 98 -22.26 -11.68 6.97
CA ASP A 98 -23.45 -11.12 7.64
C ASP A 98 -24.67 -11.18 6.70
N GLY A 99 -25.21 -12.39 6.55
CA GLY A 99 -26.49 -12.69 5.87
C GLY A 99 -27.63 -12.99 6.85
#